data_AF-A0A7U7CYX6-F1
#
_entry.id   AF-A0A7U7CYX6-F1
#
_cell.length_a   1.000
_cell.length_b   1.000
_cell.length_c   1.000
_cell.angle_alpha   90.00
_cell.angle_beta   90.00
_cell.angle_gamma   90.00
#
_symmetry.space_group_name_H-M   'P 1'
#
loop_
_entity.id
_entity.type
_entity.pdbx_description
1 polymer ?
#
loop_
_entity_poly.entity_id
_entity_poly.type
_entity_poly.pdbx_seq_one_letter_code
_entity_poly.pdbx_strand_id
1 'polypeptide(L)'
;MGQKIIVFFVLFFTALSYGQTTRYVYETLVNPDSINLVSMKSERTFLDIKEGRSLFISENKLIRDSLFTALRSEMKENKKEEKDFSKQEGRKHFEPTFFEYFITKSIPDQKVYYYEKAAGKQIYYQEDRPVKWEVTNVVEKQNGYSAQKAVAEFGGRVWTGWFTKDIPLSDGPYKFSGLPGLIVKLEDDKGDYKFDLVKKIIVKNAFEEQINADAKQSTRVNFHGDKAALELEFGKNRNTMAGNNGGGNMNFGGGRHGGGMNGGGMKGGGHGGGGGMHRGGMGGENQSPSMSQGSSVDVPSFTGTAQNPIELK
;
A
#
# COMPACT_ATOMS: atom_id res chain seq x y z
N MET A 1 15.15 -39.65 -39.83
CA MET A 1 14.46 -39.41 -38.54
C MET A 1 15.18 -38.40 -37.64
N GLY A 2 16.52 -38.36 -37.61
CA GLY A 2 17.27 -37.45 -36.74
C GLY A 2 16.98 -35.95 -36.88
N GLN A 3 16.72 -35.46 -38.10
CA GLN A 3 16.43 -34.03 -38.33
C GLN A 3 15.12 -33.56 -37.69
N LYS A 4 14.08 -34.42 -37.66
CA LYS A 4 12.79 -34.12 -37.00
C LYS A 4 12.91 -34.14 -35.48
N ILE A 5 13.77 -35.01 -34.95
CA ILE A 5 14.08 -35.10 -33.50
C ILE A 5 14.85 -33.87 -33.05
N ILE A 6 15.84 -33.41 -33.82
CA ILE A 6 16.60 -32.18 -33.51
C ILE A 6 15.68 -30.96 -33.51
N VAL A 7 14.81 -30.82 -34.52
CA VAL A 7 13.82 -29.72 -34.57
C VAL A 7 12.86 -29.78 -33.38
N PHE A 8 12.41 -30.97 -32.99
CA PHE A 8 11.58 -31.15 -31.80
C PHE A 8 12.32 -30.76 -30.51
N PHE A 9 13.58 -31.17 -30.33
CA PHE A 9 14.38 -30.79 -29.16
C PHE A 9 14.68 -29.29 -29.13
N VAL A 10 14.92 -28.64 -30.27
CA VAL A 10 15.10 -27.17 -30.35
C VAL A 10 13.81 -26.43 -30.02
N LEU A 11 12.66 -26.88 -30.54
CA LEU A 11 11.34 -26.32 -30.21
C LEU A 11 10.98 -26.55 -28.72
N PHE A 12 11.35 -27.70 -28.17
CA PHE A 12 11.11 -28.01 -26.76
C PHE A 12 12.03 -27.20 -25.82
N PHE A 13 13.29 -27.01 -26.18
CA PHE A 13 14.23 -26.19 -25.39
C PHE A 13 13.86 -24.70 -25.41
N THR A 14 13.39 -24.20 -26.55
CA THR A 14 12.91 -22.82 -26.64
C THR A 14 11.67 -22.62 -25.75
N ALA A 15 10.70 -23.56 -25.78
CA ALA A 15 9.50 -23.49 -24.93
C ALA A 15 9.81 -23.46 -23.42
N LEU A 16 10.82 -24.19 -22.95
CA LEU A 16 11.22 -24.19 -21.53
C LEU A 16 11.86 -22.87 -21.07
N SER A 17 12.36 -22.06 -22.01
CA SER A 17 13.03 -20.79 -21.67
C SER A 17 12.07 -19.61 -21.53
N TYR A 18 10.86 -19.68 -22.10
CA TYR A 18 9.88 -18.59 -22.08
C TYR A 18 9.22 -18.35 -20.70
N GLY A 19 9.37 -19.27 -19.74
CA GLY A 19 8.69 -19.19 -18.44
C GLY A 19 9.51 -18.66 -17.26
N GLN A 20 10.76 -18.25 -17.46
CA GLN A 20 11.64 -17.84 -16.36
C GLN A 20 11.60 -16.33 -16.10
N THR A 21 11.41 -15.96 -14.84
CA THR A 21 11.48 -14.56 -14.39
C THR A 21 12.83 -14.30 -13.75
N THR A 22 13.50 -13.24 -14.20
CA THR A 22 14.73 -12.75 -13.56
C THR A 22 14.35 -11.70 -12.53
N ARG A 23 14.67 -11.92 -11.26
CA ARG A 23 14.42 -10.98 -10.17
C ARG A 23 15.70 -10.28 -9.75
N TYR A 24 15.69 -8.96 -9.79
CA TYR A 24 16.68 -8.10 -9.16
C TYR A 24 16.13 -7.63 -7.81
N VAL A 25 16.88 -7.93 -6.74
CA VAL A 25 16.49 -7.58 -5.38
C VAL A 25 17.23 -6.32 -4.97
N TYR A 26 16.48 -5.30 -4.58
CA TYR A 26 17.01 -4.04 -4.05
C TYR A 26 16.74 -3.94 -2.56
N GLU A 27 17.73 -3.46 -1.81
CA GLU A 27 17.50 -2.90 -0.49
C GLU A 27 17.06 -1.46 -0.68
N THR A 28 15.91 -1.08 -0.14
CA THR A 28 15.32 0.24 -0.32
C THR A 28 15.21 0.96 1.01
N LEU A 29 15.86 2.11 1.12
CA LEU A 29 15.79 2.96 2.28
C LEU A 29 14.86 4.13 1.99
N VAL A 30 13.94 4.40 2.91
CA VAL A 30 12.98 5.49 2.85
C VAL A 30 13.03 6.32 4.13
N ASN A 31 13.17 7.64 3.98
CA ASN A 31 12.91 8.59 5.06
C ASN A 31 11.42 8.95 5.08
N PRO A 32 10.65 8.52 6.10
CA PRO A 32 9.23 8.84 6.20
C PRO A 32 8.96 10.33 6.46
N ASP A 33 9.90 11.03 7.10
CA ASP A 33 9.74 12.42 7.52
C ASP A 33 10.95 13.25 7.06
N SER A 34 10.86 13.96 5.94
CA SER A 34 11.96 14.82 5.45
C SER A 34 12.31 15.99 6.40
N ILE A 35 11.54 16.22 7.46
CA ILE A 35 11.71 17.32 8.44
C ILE A 35 12.35 16.82 9.74
N ASN A 36 12.23 15.54 10.08
CA ASN A 36 12.81 14.95 11.28
C ASN A 36 13.90 13.95 10.87
N LEU A 37 15.04 13.96 11.57
CA LEU A 37 16.10 12.95 11.45
C LEU A 37 15.63 11.59 12.00
N VAL A 38 14.50 11.08 11.53
CA VAL A 38 14.02 9.74 11.85
C VAL A 38 14.96 8.75 11.17
N SER A 39 15.24 7.65 11.85
CA SER A 39 15.95 6.51 11.28
C SER A 39 15.31 6.10 9.94
N MET A 40 16.10 6.07 8.86
CA MET A 40 15.68 5.51 7.57
C MET A 40 15.06 4.14 7.82
N LYS A 41 13.86 3.91 7.28
CA LYS A 41 13.29 2.58 7.30
C LYS A 41 13.74 1.82 6.07
N SER A 42 14.05 0.54 6.25
CA SER A 42 14.43 -0.34 5.15
C SER A 42 13.30 -1.28 4.78
N GLU A 43 13.11 -1.48 3.48
CA GLU A 43 12.35 -2.59 2.95
C GLU A 43 13.00 -3.14 1.68
N ARG A 44 12.76 -4.41 1.38
CA ARG A 44 13.21 -5.00 0.13
C ARG A 44 12.18 -4.76 -0.96
N THR A 45 12.68 -4.40 -2.13
CA THR A 45 11.88 -4.29 -3.34
C THR A 45 12.44 -5.19 -4.43
N PHE A 46 11.54 -5.67 -5.28
CA PHE A 46 11.86 -6.57 -6.38
C PHE A 46 11.61 -5.86 -7.69
N LEU A 47 12.55 -5.99 -8.62
CA LEU A 47 12.37 -5.70 -10.03
C LEU A 47 12.41 -7.03 -10.79
N ASP A 48 11.23 -7.55 -11.11
CA ASP A 48 11.07 -8.78 -11.87
C ASP A 48 10.99 -8.50 -13.36
N ILE A 49 11.79 -9.20 -14.15
CA ILE A 49 11.85 -9.07 -15.60
C ILE A 49 11.35 -10.37 -16.25
N LYS A 50 10.37 -10.23 -17.15
CA LYS A 50 9.81 -11.34 -17.94
C LYS A 50 9.34 -10.79 -19.29
N GLU A 51 9.76 -11.42 -20.39
CA GLU A 51 9.27 -11.13 -21.75
C GLU A 51 9.27 -9.64 -22.15
N GLY A 52 10.37 -8.92 -21.87
CA GLY A 52 10.47 -7.49 -22.21
C GLY A 52 9.60 -6.56 -21.34
N ARG A 53 9.01 -7.08 -20.27
CA ARG A 53 8.30 -6.30 -19.25
C ARG A 53 9.02 -6.38 -17.92
N SER A 54 8.78 -5.37 -17.10
CA SER A 54 9.21 -5.41 -15.70
C SER A 54 8.10 -5.08 -14.71
N LEU A 55 8.23 -5.60 -13.49
CA LEU A 55 7.36 -5.38 -12.35
C LEU A 55 8.23 -4.95 -11.17
N PHE A 56 8.00 -3.74 -10.70
CA PHE A 56 8.55 -3.24 -9.45
C PHE A 56 7.52 -3.37 -8.33
N ILE A 57 7.87 -4.04 -7.24
CA ILE A 57 6.97 -4.28 -6.10
C ILE A 57 7.75 -4.47 -4.78
N SER A 58 7.18 -4.06 -3.64
CA SER A 58 7.72 -4.41 -2.32
C SER A 58 7.57 -5.91 -2.02
N GLU A 59 8.57 -6.49 -1.36
CA GLU A 59 8.51 -7.85 -0.82
C GLU A 59 7.33 -8.01 0.15
N ASN A 60 7.13 -7.03 1.04
CA ASN A 60 6.07 -7.05 2.04
C ASN A 60 4.68 -7.01 1.39
N LYS A 61 4.51 -6.17 0.35
CA LYS A 61 3.27 -6.13 -0.44
C LYS A 61 3.03 -7.48 -1.12
N LEU A 62 4.05 -8.04 -1.78
CA LEU A 62 3.93 -9.31 -2.51
C LEU A 62 3.52 -10.45 -1.58
N ILE A 63 4.15 -10.55 -0.41
CA ILE A 63 3.83 -11.56 0.62
C ILE A 63 2.39 -11.38 1.09
N ARG A 64 2.00 -10.14 1.42
CA ARG A 64 0.65 -9.84 1.90
C ARG A 64 -0.42 -10.20 0.87
N ASP A 65 -0.26 -9.76 -0.38
CA ASP A 65 -1.24 -10.02 -1.44
C ASP A 65 -1.35 -11.51 -1.78
N SER A 66 -0.22 -12.23 -1.76
CA SER A 66 -0.19 -13.69 -1.97
C SER A 66 -0.92 -14.43 -0.85
N LEU A 67 -0.67 -14.08 0.40
CA LEU A 67 -1.32 -14.69 1.56
C LEU A 67 -2.83 -14.41 1.58
N PHE A 68 -3.25 -13.18 1.27
CA PHE A 68 -4.68 -12.86 1.16
C PHE A 68 -5.38 -13.63 0.05
N THR A 69 -4.69 -13.85 -1.07
CA THR A 69 -5.24 -14.63 -2.19
C THR A 69 -5.45 -16.08 -1.79
N ALA A 70 -4.44 -16.71 -1.17
CA ALA A 70 -4.54 -18.08 -0.66
C ALA A 70 -5.67 -18.25 0.36
N LEU A 71 -5.76 -17.33 1.33
CA LEU A 71 -6.83 -17.35 2.35
C LEU A 71 -8.23 -17.22 1.71
N ARG A 72 -8.38 -16.36 0.69
CA ARG A 72 -9.66 -16.19 -0.01
C ARG A 72 -10.05 -17.41 -0.84
N SER A 73 -9.09 -18.11 -1.45
CA SER A 73 -9.40 -19.36 -2.15
C SER A 73 -9.88 -20.44 -1.18
N GLU A 74 -9.22 -20.58 -0.02
CA GLU A 74 -9.62 -21.54 1.02
C GLU A 74 -11.03 -21.25 1.57
N MET A 75 -11.37 -19.98 1.82
CA MET A 75 -12.71 -19.58 2.25
C MET A 75 -13.79 -19.82 1.19
N LYS A 76 -13.47 -19.70 -0.11
CA LYS A 76 -14.43 -19.96 -1.19
C LYS A 76 -14.70 -21.45 -1.39
N GLU A 77 -13.73 -22.31 -1.09
CA GLU A 77 -13.91 -23.77 -1.13
C GLU A 77 -14.68 -24.28 0.10
N ASN A 78 -14.44 -23.70 1.29
CA ASN A 78 -15.14 -24.07 2.52
C ASN A 78 -16.40 -23.21 2.77
N LYS A 79 -17.44 -23.41 1.95
CA LYS A 79 -18.74 -22.72 2.03
C LYS A 79 -19.60 -22.98 3.29
N LYS A 80 -19.05 -23.43 4.43
CA LYS A 80 -19.85 -23.85 5.59
C LYS A 80 -19.52 -23.29 6.97
N GLU A 81 -18.52 -22.44 7.14
CA GLU A 81 -18.26 -21.82 8.46
C GLU A 81 -18.09 -20.31 8.33
N GLU A 82 -19.21 -19.62 8.12
CA GLU A 82 -19.31 -18.15 8.07
C GLU A 82 -19.44 -17.52 9.47
N LYS A 83 -19.27 -18.31 10.53
CA LYS A 83 -19.26 -17.84 11.93
C LYS A 83 -18.05 -18.43 12.63
N ASP A 84 -17.32 -17.56 13.33
CA ASP A 84 -16.17 -17.86 14.21
C ASP A 84 -14.75 -17.79 13.63
N PHE A 85 -14.45 -16.81 12.77
CA PHE A 85 -13.05 -16.37 12.54
C PHE A 85 -12.69 -15.00 13.13
N SER A 86 -13.59 -14.38 13.91
CA SER A 86 -13.23 -13.19 14.69
C SER A 86 -12.29 -13.48 15.87
N LYS A 87 -11.98 -14.75 16.15
CA LYS A 87 -11.19 -15.18 17.32
C LYS A 87 -10.39 -16.46 17.07
N GLN A 88 -9.45 -16.50 16.13
CA GLN A 88 -8.28 -17.35 16.37
C GLN A 88 -7.04 -16.90 15.57
N GLU A 89 -6.06 -16.43 16.35
CA GLU A 89 -4.62 -16.61 16.19
C GLU A 89 -3.96 -16.22 14.87
N GLY A 90 -3.27 -15.08 14.94
CA GLY A 90 -2.33 -14.65 13.92
C GLY A 90 -2.81 -13.43 13.16
N ARG A 91 -2.96 -12.28 13.85
CA ARG A 91 -2.50 -11.04 13.23
C ARG A 91 -1.00 -11.25 12.99
N LYS A 92 -0.62 -11.96 11.92
CA LYS A 92 0.74 -11.88 11.39
C LYS A 92 0.96 -10.38 11.25
N HIS A 93 1.85 -9.83 12.05
CA HIS A 93 2.25 -8.45 11.92
C HIS A 93 2.80 -8.33 10.51
N PHE A 94 1.97 -7.84 9.59
CA PHE A 94 2.44 -7.47 8.27
C PHE A 94 3.28 -6.24 8.50
N GLU A 95 4.58 -6.36 8.22
CA GLU A 95 5.45 -5.20 8.21
C GLU A 95 4.84 -4.17 7.27
N PRO A 96 4.63 -2.92 7.73
CA PRO A 96 4.11 -1.88 6.86
C PRO A 96 5.06 -1.69 5.67
N THR A 97 4.50 -1.41 4.50
CA THR A 97 5.27 -1.12 3.29
C THR A 97 5.09 0.33 2.89
N PHE A 98 6.14 0.97 2.37
CA PHE A 98 6.02 2.29 1.75
C PHE A 98 5.48 2.20 0.33
N PHE A 99 5.64 1.03 -0.30
CA PHE A 99 5.19 0.73 -1.65
C PHE A 99 3.92 -0.13 -1.60
N GLU A 100 2.80 0.47 -1.19
CA GLU A 100 1.45 -0.12 -1.24
C GLU A 100 0.94 -0.35 -2.68
N TYR A 101 1.68 0.17 -3.66
CA TYR A 101 1.46 0.07 -5.10
C TYR A 101 2.45 -0.89 -5.76
N PHE A 102 2.23 -1.14 -7.04
CA PHE A 102 3.23 -1.76 -7.91
C PHE A 102 3.34 -0.99 -9.22
N ILE A 103 4.48 -1.12 -9.89
CA ILE A 103 4.74 -0.46 -11.17
C ILE A 103 5.06 -1.52 -12.21
N THR A 104 4.47 -1.39 -13.39
CA THR A 104 4.86 -2.21 -14.53
C THR A 104 5.46 -1.35 -15.62
N LYS A 105 6.42 -1.89 -16.36
CA LYS A 105 7.06 -1.18 -17.48
C LYS A 105 7.11 -2.06 -18.71
N SER A 106 6.77 -1.47 -19.86
CA SER A 106 7.12 -2.04 -21.16
C SER A 106 8.50 -1.51 -21.52
N ILE A 107 9.50 -2.40 -21.55
CA ILE A 107 10.89 -2.03 -21.85
C ILE A 107 11.03 -1.59 -23.32
N PRO A 108 10.45 -2.29 -24.31
CA PRO A 108 10.51 -1.87 -25.71
C PRO A 108 9.82 -0.52 -25.97
N ASP A 109 8.65 -0.29 -25.36
CA ASP A 109 7.86 0.91 -25.60
C ASP A 109 8.20 2.07 -24.66
N GLN A 110 9.07 1.84 -23.68
CA GLN A 110 9.40 2.77 -22.59
C GLN A 110 8.17 3.33 -21.86
N LYS A 111 7.11 2.53 -21.74
CA LYS A 111 5.88 2.92 -21.04
C LYS A 111 5.91 2.45 -19.60
N VAL A 112 5.53 3.33 -18.69
CA VAL A 112 5.49 3.06 -17.25
C VAL A 112 4.06 3.21 -16.76
N TYR A 113 3.58 2.23 -16.01
CA TYR A 113 2.24 2.20 -15.45
C TYR A 113 2.30 2.00 -13.94
N TYR A 114 1.57 2.83 -13.21
CA TYR A 114 1.45 2.75 -11.75
C TYR A 114 0.10 2.16 -11.39
N TYR A 115 0.08 1.17 -10.49
CA TYR A 115 -1.12 0.47 -10.05
C TYR A 115 -1.25 0.48 -8.53
N GLU A 116 -2.46 0.71 -8.04
CA GLU A 116 -2.79 0.63 -6.62
C GLU A 116 -4.16 -0.02 -6.42
N LYS A 117 -4.42 -0.52 -5.20
CA LYS A 117 -5.74 -1.03 -4.81
C LYS A 117 -6.44 0.00 -3.93
N ALA A 118 -7.68 0.33 -4.28
CA ALA A 118 -8.55 1.21 -3.51
C ALA A 118 -9.91 0.54 -3.37
N ALA A 119 -10.35 0.33 -2.13
CA ALA A 119 -11.63 -0.31 -1.83
C ALA A 119 -11.88 -1.65 -2.56
N GLY A 120 -10.83 -2.47 -2.68
CA GLY A 120 -10.90 -3.78 -3.35
C GLY A 120 -10.89 -3.73 -4.88
N LYS A 121 -10.89 -2.55 -5.50
CA LYS A 121 -10.70 -2.36 -6.95
C LYS A 121 -9.28 -1.90 -7.25
N GLN A 122 -8.75 -2.29 -8.40
CA GLN A 122 -7.50 -1.71 -8.89
C GLN A 122 -7.78 -0.38 -9.59
N ILE A 123 -6.91 0.59 -9.38
CA ILE A 123 -6.86 1.86 -10.09
C ILE A 123 -5.43 2.08 -10.60
N TYR A 124 -5.29 2.62 -11.80
CA TYR A 124 -3.98 2.79 -12.42
C TYR A 124 -3.90 4.01 -13.33
N TYR A 125 -2.69 4.46 -13.62
CA TYR A 125 -2.40 5.47 -14.65
C TYR A 125 -1.11 5.13 -15.40
N GLN A 126 -0.98 5.65 -16.61
CA GLN A 126 0.27 5.68 -17.34
C GLN A 126 1.05 6.95 -16.92
N GLU A 127 2.31 6.81 -16.52
CA GLU A 127 3.18 7.95 -16.25
C GLU A 127 3.42 8.73 -17.56
N ASP A 128 3.19 10.03 -17.49
CA ASP A 128 3.26 10.95 -18.62
C ASP A 128 4.57 11.76 -18.64
N ARG A 129 5.36 11.72 -17.56
CA ARG A 129 6.65 12.40 -17.47
C ARG A 129 7.79 11.45 -17.87
N PRO A 130 8.48 11.67 -19.00
CA PRO A 130 9.68 10.91 -19.33
C PRO A 130 10.85 11.30 -18.41
N VAL A 131 11.66 10.32 -18.01
CA VAL A 131 12.90 10.58 -17.29
C VAL A 131 13.99 10.96 -18.29
N LYS A 132 14.50 12.19 -18.19
CA LYS A 132 15.59 12.68 -19.04
C LYS A 132 16.91 12.56 -18.29
N TRP A 133 17.71 11.57 -18.67
CA TRP A 133 19.00 11.33 -18.04
C TRP A 133 20.12 12.16 -18.68
N GLU A 134 20.90 12.81 -17.82
CA GLU A 134 22.20 13.38 -18.15
C GLU A 134 23.29 12.40 -17.73
N VAL A 135 23.81 11.65 -18.72
CA VAL A 135 24.88 10.68 -18.50
C VAL A 135 26.21 11.42 -18.38
N THR A 136 26.96 11.13 -17.32
CA THR A 136 28.27 11.72 -17.06
C THR A 136 29.40 10.76 -17.43
N ASN A 137 30.64 11.25 -17.50
CA ASN A 137 31.82 10.40 -17.74
C ASN A 137 32.36 9.73 -16.47
N VAL A 138 31.69 9.91 -15.32
CA VAL A 138 32.14 9.33 -14.05
C VAL A 138 31.76 7.85 -14.02
N VAL A 139 32.76 6.99 -13.79
CA VAL A 139 32.60 5.54 -13.65
C VAL A 139 33.21 5.13 -12.33
N GLU A 140 32.43 4.42 -11.52
CA GLU A 140 32.84 3.92 -10.20
C GLU A 140 32.33 2.52 -9.97
N LYS A 141 32.91 1.83 -8.98
CA LYS A 141 32.42 0.52 -8.57
C LYS A 141 31.24 0.70 -7.61
N GLN A 142 30.04 0.32 -8.05
CA GLN A 142 28.82 0.37 -7.25
C GLN A 142 28.21 -1.03 -7.17
N ASN A 143 27.93 -1.49 -5.95
CA ASN A 143 27.29 -2.79 -5.68
C ASN A 143 28.00 -3.98 -6.37
N GLY A 144 29.33 -3.87 -6.53
CA GLY A 144 30.17 -4.89 -7.19
C GLY A 144 30.34 -4.71 -8.70
N TYR A 145 29.60 -3.81 -9.34
CA TYR A 145 29.62 -3.57 -10.79
C TYR A 145 30.43 -2.33 -11.16
N SER A 146 31.01 -2.31 -12.35
CA SER A 146 31.48 -1.08 -12.97
C SER A 146 30.26 -0.28 -13.45
N ALA A 147 30.00 0.86 -12.83
CA ALA A 147 28.78 1.63 -13.04
C ALA A 147 29.09 3.08 -13.44
N GLN A 148 28.35 3.58 -14.42
CA GLN A 148 28.44 4.96 -14.91
C GLN A 148 27.36 5.81 -14.25
N LYS A 149 27.71 7.03 -13.84
CA LYS A 149 26.80 7.97 -13.20
C LYS A 149 25.94 8.70 -14.23
N ALA A 150 24.64 8.80 -13.93
CA ALA A 150 23.69 9.65 -14.62
C ALA A 150 22.85 10.44 -13.60
N VAL A 151 22.37 11.62 -14.01
CA VAL A 151 21.53 12.49 -13.17
C VAL A 151 20.23 12.79 -13.92
N ALA A 152 19.10 12.89 -13.22
CA ALA A 152 17.83 13.29 -13.81
C ALA A 152 16.97 14.05 -12.81
N GLU A 153 16.19 15.01 -13.32
CA GLU A 153 15.11 15.63 -12.54
C GLU A 153 13.81 14.86 -12.76
N PHE A 154 13.20 14.39 -11.68
CA PHE A 154 11.94 13.64 -11.74
C PHE A 154 11.16 13.78 -10.44
N GLY A 155 9.87 14.07 -10.53
CA GLY A 155 8.99 14.22 -9.34
C GLY A 155 9.43 15.34 -8.39
N GLY A 156 9.97 16.43 -8.94
CA GLY A 156 10.46 17.56 -8.14
C GLY A 156 11.74 17.28 -7.33
N ARG A 157 12.45 16.19 -7.64
CA ARG A 157 13.71 15.78 -7.00
C ARG A 157 14.81 15.59 -8.04
N VAL A 158 16.06 15.73 -7.60
CA VAL A 158 17.23 15.41 -8.41
C VAL A 158 17.68 14.00 -8.04
N TRP A 159 17.76 13.12 -9.02
CA TRP A 159 18.13 11.72 -8.85
C TRP A 159 19.51 11.48 -9.38
N THR A 160 20.35 10.79 -8.61
CA THR A 160 21.60 10.21 -9.06
C THR A 160 21.42 8.71 -9.27
N GLY A 161 21.54 8.26 -10.52
CA GLY A 161 21.51 6.84 -10.89
C GLY A 161 22.89 6.36 -11.30
N TRP A 162 23.27 5.18 -10.84
CA TRP A 162 24.46 4.46 -11.30
C TRP A 162 24.01 3.23 -12.07
N PHE A 163 24.37 3.17 -13.36
CA PHE A 163 23.96 2.07 -14.24
C PHE A 163 25.16 1.28 -14.75
N THR A 164 25.00 -0.02 -14.94
CA THR A 164 26.05 -0.90 -15.47
C THR A 164 25.69 -1.47 -16.83
N LYS A 165 26.63 -1.43 -17.77
CA LYS A 165 26.49 -2.07 -19.10
C LYS A 165 26.74 -3.58 -19.06
N ASP A 166 27.27 -4.10 -17.95
CA ASP A 166 27.47 -5.54 -17.73
C ASP A 166 26.12 -6.29 -17.73
N ILE A 167 25.04 -5.57 -17.39
CA ILE A 167 23.66 -6.01 -17.50
C ILE A 167 22.97 -5.08 -18.51
N PRO A 168 22.94 -5.42 -19.81
CA PRO A 168 22.43 -4.55 -20.89
C PRO A 168 20.89 -4.53 -20.91
N LEU A 169 20.30 -4.11 -19.79
CA LEU A 169 18.87 -4.03 -19.55
C LEU A 169 18.53 -2.58 -19.23
N SER A 170 17.78 -1.91 -20.10
CA SER A 170 17.42 -0.50 -19.93
C SER A 170 16.30 -0.28 -18.90
N ASP A 171 16.59 -0.60 -17.63
CA ASP A 171 15.60 -0.59 -16.56
C ASP A 171 16.23 -0.30 -15.18
N GLY A 172 15.39 -0.20 -14.15
CA GLY A 172 15.79 0.11 -12.78
C GLY A 172 14.65 0.02 -11.77
N PRO A 173 14.90 0.39 -10.50
CA PRO A 173 13.87 0.39 -9.47
C PRO A 173 12.81 1.48 -9.71
N TYR A 174 11.62 1.31 -9.13
CA TYR A 174 10.50 2.25 -9.23
C TYR A 174 10.16 2.59 -10.70
N LYS A 175 10.00 3.87 -11.04
CA LYS A 175 9.66 4.35 -12.39
C LYS A 175 10.87 4.54 -13.30
N PHE A 176 12.08 4.39 -12.79
CA PHE A 176 13.31 4.73 -13.50
C PHE A 176 13.67 3.65 -14.52
N SER A 177 13.97 4.10 -15.74
CA SER A 177 14.39 3.29 -16.90
C SER A 177 15.06 4.22 -17.93
N GLY A 178 15.52 3.69 -19.07
CA GLY A 178 16.01 4.49 -20.20
C GLY A 178 17.53 4.71 -20.28
N LEU A 179 18.30 4.18 -19.33
CA LEU A 179 19.78 4.14 -19.41
C LEU A 179 20.23 2.90 -20.20
N PRO A 180 21.43 2.88 -20.83
CA PRO A 180 21.89 1.76 -21.66
C PRO A 180 22.39 0.55 -20.85
N GLY A 181 21.85 0.34 -19.64
CA GLY A 181 22.22 -0.69 -18.69
C GLY A 181 21.37 -0.61 -17.43
N LEU A 182 21.42 -1.65 -16.60
CA LEU A 182 20.59 -1.73 -15.40
C LEU A 182 21.07 -0.72 -14.36
N ILE A 183 20.13 0.02 -13.75
CA ILE A 183 20.41 0.90 -12.61
C ILE A 183 20.70 0.03 -11.37
N VAL A 184 21.96 -0.02 -10.93
CA VAL A 184 22.40 -0.82 -9.77
C VAL A 184 22.33 -0.04 -8.47
N LYS A 185 22.35 1.29 -8.54
CA LYS A 185 22.14 2.17 -7.40
C LYS A 185 21.38 3.42 -7.83
N LEU A 186 20.45 3.87 -7.02
CA LEU A 186 19.67 5.08 -7.26
C LEU A 186 19.41 5.80 -5.94
N GLU A 187 19.68 7.10 -5.87
CA GLU A 187 19.35 7.91 -4.70
C GLU A 187 18.90 9.32 -5.10
N ASP A 188 18.05 9.94 -4.28
CA ASP A 188 17.70 11.34 -4.44
C ASP A 188 18.71 12.27 -3.73
N ASP A 189 18.73 13.53 -4.13
CA ASP A 189 19.62 14.56 -3.62
C ASP A 189 19.47 14.83 -2.11
N LYS A 190 18.29 14.55 -1.57
CA LYS A 190 17.98 14.70 -0.14
C LYS A 190 18.34 13.47 0.69
N GLY A 191 18.64 12.34 0.03
CA GLY A 191 18.88 11.07 0.69
C GLY A 191 17.63 10.48 1.37
N ASP A 192 16.44 10.96 1.02
CA ASP A 192 15.16 10.43 1.49
C ASP A 192 14.86 9.07 0.85
N TYR A 193 15.41 8.81 -0.33
CA TYR A 193 15.21 7.56 -1.07
C TYR A 193 16.53 6.99 -1.55
N LYS A 194 16.76 5.72 -1.24
CA LYS A 194 17.91 4.98 -1.76
C LYS A 194 17.49 3.59 -2.19
N PHE A 195 17.96 3.16 -3.35
CA PHE A 195 17.75 1.83 -3.88
C PHE A 195 19.11 1.25 -4.24
N ASP A 196 19.49 0.18 -3.54
CA ASP A 196 20.77 -0.49 -3.73
C ASP A 196 20.55 -1.93 -4.21
N LEU A 197 21.05 -2.27 -5.39
CA LEU A 197 20.97 -3.63 -5.91
C LEU A 197 21.78 -4.56 -5.02
N VAL A 198 21.13 -5.59 -4.49
CA VAL A 198 21.76 -6.58 -3.60
C VAL A 198 22.15 -7.82 -4.39
N LYS A 199 21.23 -8.36 -5.19
CA LYS A 199 21.44 -9.61 -5.92
C LYS A 199 20.48 -9.81 -7.09
N LYS A 200 20.90 -10.68 -8.00
CA LYS A 200 20.09 -11.24 -9.09
C LYS A 200 19.76 -12.70 -8.77
N ILE A 201 18.50 -13.10 -8.90
CA ILE A 201 18.05 -14.48 -8.75
C ILE A 201 17.08 -14.86 -9.90
N ILE A 202 17.03 -16.15 -10.23
CA ILE A 202 16.03 -16.69 -11.16
C ILE A 202 14.90 -17.31 -10.33
N VAL A 203 13.68 -16.92 -10.62
CA VAL A 203 12.47 -17.36 -9.92
C VAL A 203 11.53 -18.05 -10.89
N LYS A 204 11.07 -19.25 -10.53
CA LYS A 204 10.07 -20.00 -11.27
C LYS A 204 8.69 -19.54 -10.84
N ASN A 205 7.79 -19.24 -11.77
CA ASN A 205 6.40 -18.81 -11.51
C ASN A 205 6.27 -17.52 -10.68
N ALA A 206 7.33 -16.72 -10.53
CA ALA A 206 7.20 -15.35 -10.09
C ALA A 206 6.84 -14.48 -11.29
N PHE A 207 6.14 -13.37 -11.05
CA PHE A 207 5.53 -12.47 -12.03
C PHE A 207 4.12 -12.87 -12.41
N GLU A 208 3.15 -12.33 -11.68
CA GLU A 208 1.93 -11.73 -12.22
C GLU A 208 1.11 -11.16 -11.05
N GLU A 209 1.33 -9.88 -10.73
CA GLU A 209 0.20 -9.10 -10.21
C GLU A 209 -0.81 -9.02 -11.36
N GLN A 210 -1.93 -9.72 -11.22
CA GLN A 210 -2.95 -9.71 -12.25
C GLN A 210 -3.55 -8.32 -12.32
N ILE A 211 -3.47 -7.70 -13.50
CA ILE A 211 -4.23 -6.51 -13.81
C ILE A 211 -5.66 -6.97 -14.05
N ASN A 212 -6.56 -6.58 -13.15
CA ASN A 212 -7.96 -6.92 -13.21
C ASN A 212 -8.60 -6.21 -14.41
N ALA A 213 -9.48 -6.90 -15.12
CA ALA A 213 -10.18 -6.35 -16.26
C ALA A 213 -11.08 -5.15 -15.88
N ASP A 214 -11.49 -5.07 -14.62
CA ASP A 214 -12.27 -3.97 -14.06
C ASP A 214 -11.42 -2.81 -13.52
N ALA A 215 -10.10 -2.83 -13.72
CA ALA A 215 -9.21 -1.81 -13.20
C ALA A 215 -9.58 -0.43 -13.76
N LYS A 216 -9.80 0.54 -12.86
CA LYS A 216 -10.14 1.92 -13.24
C LYS A 216 -8.89 2.61 -13.77
N GLN A 217 -8.91 3.02 -15.03
CA GLN A 217 -7.89 3.91 -15.58
C GLN A 217 -8.16 5.35 -15.13
N SER A 218 -7.10 6.04 -14.70
CA SER A 218 -7.08 7.46 -14.35
C SER A 218 -5.92 8.17 -15.07
N THR A 219 -5.73 9.45 -14.78
CA THR A 219 -4.52 10.21 -15.14
C THR A 219 -3.66 10.40 -13.90
N ARG A 220 -2.35 10.63 -14.07
CA ARG A 220 -1.45 10.92 -12.95
C ARG A 220 -1.98 12.05 -12.05
N VAL A 221 -2.47 13.13 -12.68
CA VAL A 221 -2.97 14.32 -11.98
C VAL A 221 -4.26 14.04 -11.20
N ASN A 222 -5.18 13.26 -11.77
CA ASN A 222 -6.47 12.98 -11.15
C ASN A 222 -6.44 11.77 -10.21
N PHE A 223 -5.36 11.00 -10.20
CA PHE A 223 -5.27 9.70 -9.55
C PHE A 223 -5.74 9.72 -8.08
N HIS A 224 -5.29 10.71 -7.31
CA HIS A 224 -5.68 10.83 -5.89
C HIS A 224 -7.17 11.12 -5.71
N GLY A 225 -7.74 12.00 -6.54
CA GLY A 225 -9.18 12.30 -6.51
C GLY A 225 -10.01 11.09 -6.91
N ASP A 226 -9.60 10.40 -7.97
CA ASP A 226 -10.26 9.18 -8.44
C ASP A 226 -10.18 8.03 -7.44
N LYS A 227 -9.04 7.90 -6.76
CA LYS A 227 -8.84 6.93 -5.67
C LYS A 227 -9.77 7.22 -4.50
N ALA A 228 -9.80 8.47 -4.02
CA ALA A 228 -10.66 8.88 -2.92
C ALA A 228 -12.15 8.68 -3.25
N ALA A 229 -12.55 8.93 -4.51
CA ALA A 229 -13.91 8.67 -4.97
C ALA A 229 -14.29 7.19 -4.85
N LEU A 230 -13.40 6.27 -5.25
CA LEU A 230 -13.64 4.82 -5.11
C LEU A 230 -13.81 4.41 -3.63
N GLU A 231 -13.00 4.97 -2.73
CA GLU A 231 -13.09 4.69 -1.30
C GLU A 231 -14.40 5.21 -0.69
N LEU A 232 -14.83 6.41 -1.07
CA LEU A 232 -16.10 6.99 -0.62
C LEU A 232 -17.32 6.20 -1.13
N GLU A 233 -17.32 5.78 -2.40
CA GLU A 233 -18.38 4.95 -2.98
C GLU A 233 -18.52 3.62 -2.24
N PHE A 234 -17.39 2.96 -1.94
CA PHE A 234 -17.39 1.73 -1.18
C PHE A 234 -17.91 1.91 0.25
N GLY A 235 -17.53 3.00 0.92
CA GLY A 235 -18.04 3.33 2.25
C GLY A 235 -19.56 3.53 2.28
N LYS A 236 -20.12 4.22 1.27
CA LYS A 236 -21.57 4.39 1.12
C LYS A 236 -22.28 3.06 0.90
N ASN A 237 -21.75 2.22 0.01
CA ASN A 237 -22.33 0.90 -0.30
C ASN A 237 -22.28 -0.06 0.90
N ARG A 238 -21.23 0.02 1.73
CA ARG A 238 -21.14 -0.75 2.97
C ARG A 238 -22.21 -0.34 3.99
N ASN A 239 -22.46 0.97 4.13
CA ASN A 239 -23.48 1.48 5.04
C ASN A 239 -24.90 1.12 4.58
N THR A 240 -25.18 1.13 3.28
CA THR A 240 -26.48 0.69 2.75
C THR A 240 -26.69 -0.82 2.92
N MET A 241 -25.66 -1.65 2.73
CA MET A 241 -25.73 -3.10 3.01
C MET A 241 -25.91 -3.42 4.50
N ALA A 242 -25.24 -2.67 5.39
CA ALA A 242 -25.40 -2.85 6.84
C ALA A 242 -26.78 -2.39 7.35
N GLY A 243 -27.35 -1.33 6.78
CA GLY A 243 -28.70 -0.86 7.09
C GLY A 243 -29.81 -1.81 6.64
N ASN A 244 -29.57 -2.61 5.61
CA ASN A 244 -30.56 -3.55 5.08
C ASN A 244 -30.64 -4.87 5.88
N ASN A 245 -29.74 -5.11 6.84
CA ASN A 245 -29.80 -6.27 7.74
C ASN A 245 -30.34 -5.93 9.15
N GLY A 246 -30.85 -4.70 9.35
CA GLY A 246 -31.47 -4.24 10.59
C GLY A 246 -32.98 -3.95 10.49
N GLY A 247 -33.61 -4.22 9.35
CA GLY A 247 -35.02 -3.93 9.08
C GLY A 247 -35.97 -5.08 9.41
N GLY A 248 -35.79 -5.72 10.58
CA GLY A 248 -36.77 -6.67 11.12
C GLY A 248 -38.03 -5.92 11.56
N ASN A 249 -39.00 -5.84 10.66
CA ASN A 249 -40.37 -5.37 10.82
C ASN A 249 -41.01 -5.79 12.17
N MET A 250 -41.05 -4.91 13.17
CA MET A 250 -41.98 -5.05 14.30
C MET A 250 -43.26 -4.28 13.99
N ASN A 251 -44.15 -4.97 13.30
CA ASN A 251 -45.56 -4.64 13.18
C ASN A 251 -46.24 -4.89 14.55
N PHE A 252 -46.45 -3.85 15.36
CA PHE A 252 -47.35 -3.91 16.52
C PHE A 252 -48.62 -3.12 16.20
N GLY A 253 -49.46 -3.71 15.36
CA GLY A 253 -50.87 -3.35 15.23
C GLY A 253 -51.70 -4.25 16.13
N GLY A 254 -52.32 -3.69 17.17
CA GLY A 254 -53.33 -4.37 17.97
C GLY A 254 -53.58 -3.73 19.34
N GLY A 255 -54.58 -2.84 19.43
CA GLY A 255 -55.06 -2.32 20.71
C GLY A 255 -56.00 -1.13 20.55
N ARG A 256 -57.30 -1.40 20.41
CA ARG A 256 -58.39 -0.43 20.29
C ARG A 256 -59.07 -0.28 21.67
N HIS A 257 -59.46 0.96 22.00
CA HIS A 257 -60.45 1.42 22.99
C HIS A 257 -60.11 1.53 24.49
N GLY A 258 -60.45 2.70 25.05
CA GLY A 258 -60.84 2.88 26.46
C GLY A 258 -60.48 4.27 27.02
N GLY A 259 -61.43 5.20 27.07
CA GLY A 259 -61.22 6.59 27.49
C GLY A 259 -61.12 6.83 29.01
N GLY A 260 -60.90 8.09 29.39
CA GLY A 260 -61.01 8.56 30.77
C GLY A 260 -60.36 9.93 31.00
N MET A 261 -61.20 10.95 31.23
CA MET A 261 -60.84 12.32 31.63
C MET A 261 -60.55 12.41 33.14
N ASN A 262 -59.62 13.30 33.52
CA ASN A 262 -59.54 14.17 34.73
C ASN A 262 -58.06 14.47 35.01
N GLY A 263 -57.60 15.66 35.42
CA GLY A 263 -58.24 16.88 35.90
C GLY A 263 -57.34 17.51 36.99
N GLY A 264 -56.92 18.77 36.81
CA GLY A 264 -56.35 19.67 37.84
C GLY A 264 -54.91 19.39 38.32
N GLY A 265 -54.05 20.36 38.64
CA GLY A 265 -54.14 21.82 38.67
C GLY A 265 -52.89 22.41 39.37
N MET A 266 -52.58 23.68 39.04
CA MET A 266 -51.89 24.72 39.84
C MET A 266 -50.45 24.47 40.37
N LYS A 267 -49.60 25.44 40.70
CA LYS A 267 -49.33 26.88 40.39
C LYS A 267 -48.23 27.31 41.39
N GLY A 268 -47.30 28.19 40.99
CA GLY A 268 -46.44 28.99 41.87
C GLY A 268 -45.14 28.28 42.28
N GLY A 269 -43.94 28.86 42.23
CA GLY A 269 -43.39 30.20 42.52
C GLY A 269 -41.95 29.89 42.98
N GLY A 270 -40.86 30.62 42.74
CA GLY A 270 -40.65 32.06 42.74
C GLY A 270 -39.57 32.37 43.80
N HIS A 271 -38.36 32.73 43.34
CA HIS A 271 -37.36 33.61 43.98
C HIS A 271 -36.48 33.18 45.19
N GLY A 272 -35.25 33.71 45.15
CA GLY A 272 -34.30 33.96 46.27
C GLY A 272 -33.11 33.00 46.27
N GLY A 273 -31.87 33.39 45.92
CA GLY A 273 -31.03 34.41 46.57
C GLY A 273 -30.53 33.85 47.92
N GLY A 274 -29.26 33.75 48.29
CA GLY A 274 -27.95 34.22 47.83
C GLY A 274 -27.01 34.12 49.04
N GLY A 275 -25.71 33.95 48.81
CA GLY A 275 -24.66 34.29 49.79
C GLY A 275 -24.16 33.18 50.73
N GLY A 276 -22.83 33.11 50.89
CA GLY A 276 -22.17 32.41 52.00
C GLY A 276 -20.80 31.84 51.68
N MET A 277 -19.76 32.69 51.64
CA MET A 277 -18.35 32.28 51.72
C MET A 277 -18.00 31.85 53.16
N HIS A 278 -17.14 30.86 53.36
CA HIS A 278 -16.16 30.80 54.46
C HIS A 278 -15.06 29.75 54.17
N ARG A 279 -13.99 29.81 54.95
CA ARG A 279 -12.57 29.70 54.59
C ARG A 279 -11.86 28.71 55.54
N GLY A 280 -10.84 28.00 55.05
CA GLY A 280 -9.77 27.32 55.83
C GLY A 280 -10.08 25.87 56.23
N GLY A 281 -9.15 24.93 56.33
CA GLY A 281 -7.69 24.92 56.19
C GLY A 281 -7.11 23.53 56.54
N MET A 282 -5.97 23.18 55.93
CA MET A 282 -4.85 22.29 56.32
C MET A 282 -5.01 20.94 57.08
N GLY A 283 -4.26 19.94 56.56
CA GLY A 283 -3.69 18.76 57.26
C GLY A 283 -4.43 17.44 56.94
N GLY A 284 -3.84 16.28 56.64
CA GLY A 284 -2.46 15.78 56.58
C GLY A 284 -2.52 14.24 56.71
N GLU A 285 -1.79 13.52 55.84
CA GLU A 285 -1.30 12.13 55.92
C GLU A 285 -2.21 10.89 55.68
N ASN A 286 -1.79 10.14 54.63
CA ASN A 286 -1.64 8.68 54.44
C ASN A 286 -2.80 7.69 54.73
N GLN A 287 -3.26 7.02 53.66
CA GLN A 287 -3.02 5.58 53.37
C GLN A 287 -3.75 5.14 52.08
N SER A 288 -3.01 4.55 51.14
CA SER A 288 -3.52 3.71 50.02
C SER A 288 -3.81 2.29 50.54
N PRO A 289 -4.43 1.33 49.79
CA PRO A 289 -4.78 1.37 48.36
C PRO A 289 -6.18 0.80 47.99
N SER A 290 -6.70 1.17 46.82
CA SER A 290 -7.62 0.28 46.08
C SER A 290 -7.51 0.51 44.57
N MET A 291 -7.41 -0.63 43.86
CA MET A 291 -7.42 -0.76 42.41
C MET A 291 -8.76 -0.32 41.81
N SER A 292 -8.76 0.35 40.66
CA SER A 292 -9.43 -0.17 39.45
C SER A 292 -9.37 0.80 38.25
N GLN A 293 -8.98 0.20 37.12
CA GLN A 293 -9.44 0.49 35.76
C GLN A 293 -9.06 1.84 35.12
N GLY A 294 -7.81 1.87 34.66
CA GLY A 294 -7.47 1.94 33.23
C GLY A 294 -8.37 2.79 32.33
N SER A 295 -7.97 4.04 32.16
CA SER A 295 -8.35 4.91 31.05
C SER A 295 -8.06 4.23 29.70
N SER A 296 -9.07 4.19 28.84
CA SER A 296 -8.98 3.84 27.42
C SER A 296 -7.93 4.71 26.74
N VAL A 297 -6.78 4.12 26.44
CA VAL A 297 -5.82 4.71 25.50
C VAL A 297 -6.44 4.56 24.12
N ASP A 298 -6.98 5.66 23.60
CA ASP A 298 -7.32 5.78 22.19
C ASP A 298 -6.07 5.52 21.36
N VAL A 299 -6.03 4.36 20.70
CA VAL A 299 -5.04 4.03 19.70
C VAL A 299 -5.32 4.94 18.49
N PRO A 300 -4.39 5.80 18.04
CA PRO A 300 -4.62 6.63 16.88
C PRO A 300 -4.83 5.72 15.66
N SER A 301 -6.03 5.79 15.09
CA SER A 301 -6.34 5.26 13.77
C SER A 301 -5.41 5.94 12.75
N PHE A 302 -4.40 5.22 12.27
CA PHE A 302 -3.57 5.61 11.14
C PHE A 302 -4.41 5.56 9.85
N THR A 303 -5.24 6.59 9.64
CA THR A 303 -5.84 6.92 8.35
C THR A 303 -5.16 8.15 7.75
N GLY A 304 -3.86 8.27 7.95
CA GLY A 304 -3.03 9.14 7.12
C GLY A 304 -2.74 8.38 5.84
N THR A 305 -3.47 8.66 4.76
CA THR A 305 -3.05 8.27 3.41
C THR A 305 -1.69 8.92 3.16
N ALA A 306 -0.60 8.18 3.42
CA ALA A 306 0.74 8.61 3.10
C ALA A 306 0.76 8.86 1.59
N GLN A 307 0.77 10.13 1.19
CA GLN A 307 1.11 10.47 -0.19
C GLN A 307 2.47 9.85 -0.46
N ASN A 308 2.63 9.19 -1.61
CA ASN A 308 3.94 8.75 -2.05
C ASN A 308 4.84 10.00 -2.12
N PRO A 309 5.82 10.18 -1.22
CA PRO A 309 6.55 11.45 -1.11
C PRO A 309 7.48 11.71 -2.31
N ILE A 310 7.59 10.75 -3.23
CA ILE A 310 8.28 10.90 -4.53
C ILE A 310 7.41 11.67 -5.55
N GLU A 311 6.09 11.73 -5.39
CA GLU A 311 5.17 12.32 -6.39
C GLU A 311 4.87 13.81 -6.17
N LEU A 312 5.62 14.49 -5.30
CA LEU A 312 5.35 15.88 -4.97
C LEU A 312 5.69 16.81 -6.16
N LYS A 313 4.63 17.26 -6.84
CA LYS A 313 4.51 18.23 -7.97
C LYS A 313 4.30 17.61 -9.36
#